data_AF-A0A0D2RQX0-F1
#
_entry.id   AF-A0A0D2RQX0-F1
#
_cell.length_a   1.000
_cell.length_b   1.000
_cell.length_c   1.000
_cell.angle_alpha   90.00
_cell.angle_beta   90.00
_cell.angle_gamma   90.00
#
_symmetry.space_group_name_H-M   'P 1'
#
loop_
_entity.id
_entity.type
_entity.pdbx_description
1 polymer ?
#
loop_
_entity_poly.entity_id
_entity_poly.type
_entity_poly.pdbx_seq_one_letter_code
_entity_poly.pdbx_strand_id
1 'polypeptide(L)'
;MVGRTEHFVQLINTYCLDVESILAQLASSIDLPEVDFSKLAALAAEVTERSSRIGAEHVRLACVDLMQACEQMQKQKYETFLNALFH
;
A
#
# COMPACT_ATOMS: atom_id res chain seq x y z
N MET A 1 -2.48 -35.94 7.20
CA MET A 1 -2.20 -34.57 7.69
C MET A 1 -1.06 -33.86 6.94
N VAL A 2 -0.25 -34.54 6.12
CA VAL A 2 0.95 -33.96 5.47
C VAL A 2 0.64 -32.85 4.46
N GLY A 3 -0.41 -32.96 3.63
CA GLY A 3 -0.70 -31.95 2.59
C GLY A 3 -1.29 -30.61 3.07
N ARG A 4 -1.74 -30.51 4.33
CA ARG A 4 -2.32 -29.25 4.87
C ARG A 4 -1.22 -28.24 5.18
N THR A 5 -0.12 -28.70 5.78
CA THR A 5 1.00 -27.83 6.16
C THR A 5 1.70 -27.25 4.94
N GLU A 6 1.87 -28.04 3.88
CA GLU A 6 2.46 -27.59 2.61
C GLU A 6 1.62 -26.48 1.97
N HIS A 7 0.29 -26.59 2.02
CA HIS A 7 -0.63 -25.56 1.55
C HIS A 7 -0.50 -24.23 2.31
N PHE A 8 -0.34 -24.29 3.64
CA PHE A 8 -0.14 -23.07 4.44
C PHE A 8 1.21 -22.42 4.14
N VAL A 9 2.27 -23.21 4.02
CA VAL A 9 3.60 -22.70 3.65
C VAL A 9 3.56 -22.04 2.28
N GLN A 10 2.92 -22.66 1.29
CA GLN A 10 2.74 -22.08 -0.03
C GLN A 10 1.96 -20.76 0.02
N LEU A 11 0.85 -20.71 0.78
CA LEU A 11 0.05 -19.49 0.93
C LEU A 11 0.87 -18.34 1.53
N ILE A 12 1.65 -18.62 2.58
CA ILE A 12 2.51 -17.62 3.23
C ILE A 12 3.61 -17.16 2.27
N ASN A 13 4.25 -18.08 1.56
CA ASN A 13 5.30 -17.74 0.61
C ASN A 13 4.78 -16.88 -0.54
N THR A 14 3.62 -17.21 -1.11
CA THR A 14 2.97 -16.37 -2.14
C THR A 14 2.66 -14.99 -1.59
N TYR A 15 2.10 -14.90 -0.38
CA TYR A 15 1.86 -13.59 0.27
C TYR A 15 3.16 -12.78 0.41
N CYS A 16 4.23 -13.39 0.91
CA CYS A 16 5.51 -12.70 1.11
C CYS A 16 6.08 -12.16 -0.21
N LEU A 17 6.12 -12.98 -1.26
CA LEU A 17 6.63 -12.58 -2.57
C LEU A 17 5.81 -11.44 -3.19
N ASP A 18 4.48 -11.55 -3.10
CA ASP A 18 3.59 -10.53 -3.66
C ASP A 18 3.72 -9.20 -2.91
N VAL A 19 3.73 -9.24 -1.58
CA VAL A 19 3.87 -8.03 -0.75
C VAL A 19 5.26 -7.43 -0.90
N GLU A 20 6.33 -8.22 -0.98
CA GLU A 20 7.69 -7.71 -1.22
C GLU A 20 7.78 -6.95 -2.55
N SER A 21 7.18 -7.49 -3.62
CA SER A 21 7.10 -6.82 -4.92
C SER A 21 6.34 -5.50 -4.85
N ILE A 22 5.22 -5.45 -4.12
CA ILE A 22 4.43 -4.21 -3.96
C ILE A 22 5.19 -3.19 -3.09
N LEU A 23 5.84 -3.62 -2.02
CA LEU A 23 6.65 -2.76 -1.17
C LEU A 23 7.83 -2.15 -1.93
N ALA A 24 8.46 -2.91 -2.83
CA ALA A 24 9.51 -2.38 -3.71
C ALA A 24 8.97 -1.29 -4.65
N GLN A 25 7.76 -1.48 -5.19
CA GLN A 25 7.09 -0.45 -6.01
C GLN A 25 6.76 0.80 -5.18
N LEU A 26 6.25 0.64 -3.96
CA LEU A 26 5.98 1.74 -3.04
C LEU A 26 7.27 2.52 -2.73
N ALA A 27 8.35 1.82 -2.39
CA ALA A 27 9.65 2.43 -2.11
C ALA A 27 10.17 3.23 -3.31
N SER A 28 10.14 2.64 -4.51
CA SER A 28 10.57 3.33 -5.74
C SER A 28 9.76 4.57 -6.09
N SER A 29 8.52 4.68 -5.59
CA SER A 29 7.63 5.80 -5.88
C SER A 29 7.91 7.03 -5.01
N ILE A 30 8.59 6.85 -3.87
CA ILE A 30 8.98 7.96 -2.96
C ILE A 30 10.13 8.78 -3.54
N ASP A 31 11.00 8.15 -4.34
CA ASP A 31 12.14 8.81 -4.97
C ASP A 31 11.76 9.65 -6.20
N LEU A 32 10.48 9.66 -6.59
CA LEU A 32 10.00 10.43 -7.73
C LEU A 32 9.81 11.91 -7.37
N PRO A 33 10.17 12.84 -8.29
CA PRO A 33 10.01 14.28 -8.06
C PRO A 33 8.53 14.69 -7.91
N GLU A 34 7.63 13.92 -8.51
CA GLU A 34 6.19 14.04 -8.29
C GLU A 34 5.62 12.67 -7.88
N VAL A 35 5.19 12.58 -6.63
CA VAL A 35 4.54 11.39 -6.10
C VAL A 35 3.09 11.33 -6.55
N ASP A 36 2.72 10.23 -7.22
CA ASP A 36 1.34 9.85 -7.52
C ASP A 36 0.71 9.14 -6.32
N PHE A 37 0.05 9.93 -5.47
CA PHE A 37 -0.63 9.43 -4.28
C PHE A 37 -1.80 8.49 -4.58
N SER A 38 -2.42 8.57 -5.77
CA SER A 38 -3.50 7.66 -6.15
C SER A 38 -2.94 6.27 -6.41
N LYS A 39 -1.80 6.20 -7.10
CA LYS A 39 -1.07 4.94 -7.30
C LYS A 39 -0.58 4.34 -5.99
N LEU A 40 -0.03 5.16 -5.08
CA LEU A 40 0.40 4.69 -3.75
C LEU A 40 -0.78 4.11 -2.95
N ALA A 41 -1.92 4.79 -2.93
CA ALA A 41 -3.12 4.32 -2.24
C ALA A 41 -3.63 2.99 -2.83
N ALA A 42 -3.58 2.82 -4.16
CA ALA A 42 -3.97 1.57 -4.82
C ALA A 42 -3.05 0.40 -4.44
N LEU A 43 -1.72 0.61 -4.44
CA LEU A 43 -0.75 -0.40 -4.01
C LEU A 43 -0.94 -0.76 -2.52
N ALA A 44 -1.19 0.23 -1.66
CA ALA A 44 -1.47 -0.01 -0.24
C ALA A 44 -2.80 -0.77 -0.02
N ALA A 45 -3.83 -0.47 -0.82
CA ALA A 45 -5.10 -1.20 -0.77
C ALA A 45 -4.93 -2.68 -1.15
N GLU A 46 -4.08 -2.98 -2.14
CA GLU A 46 -3.76 -4.35 -2.54
C GLU A 46 -3.07 -5.13 -1.40
N VAL A 47 -2.08 -4.52 -0.74
CA VAL A 47 -1.42 -5.13 0.43
C VAL A 47 -2.39 -5.32 1.59
N THR A 48 -3.32 -4.37 1.79
CA THR A 48 -4.38 -4.46 2.81
C THR A 48 -5.26 -5.68 2.58
N GLU A 49 -5.73 -5.88 1.35
CA GLU A 49 -6.57 -7.02 0.97
C GLU A 49 -5.82 -8.34 1.18
N ARG A 50 -4.59 -8.44 0.66
CA ARG A 50 -3.75 -9.64 0.78
C ARG A 50 -3.44 -9.99 2.24
N SER A 51 -3.15 -8.99 3.06
CA SER A 51 -2.83 -9.16 4.48
C SER A 51 -4.04 -9.61 5.29
N SER A 52 -5.24 -9.13 4.96
CA SER A 52 -6.50 -9.57 5.57
C SER A 52 -6.74 -11.07 5.38
N ARG A 53 -6.41 -11.62 4.21
CA ARG A 53 -6.63 -13.04 3.87
C ARG A 53 -5.78 -14.02 4.69
N ILE A 54 -4.65 -13.57 5.24
CA ILE A 54 -3.73 -14.42 6.00
C ILE A 54 -3.60 -14.03 7.49
N GLY A 55 -4.33 -13.01 7.93
CA GLY A 55 -4.26 -12.51 9.31
C GLY A 55 -3.01 -11.69 9.63
N ALA A 56 -2.35 -11.09 8.63
CA ALA A 56 -1.20 -10.20 8.81
C ALA A 56 -1.64 -8.79 9.23
N GLU A 57 -2.25 -8.70 10.42
CA GLU A 57 -3.01 -7.54 10.85
C GLU A 57 -2.20 -6.25 10.96
N HIS A 58 -0.95 -6.33 11.44
CA HIS A 58 -0.08 -5.16 11.54
C HIS A 58 0.24 -4.55 10.18
N VAL A 59 0.50 -5.39 9.17
CA VAL A 59 0.75 -4.94 7.80
C VAL A 59 -0.51 -4.32 7.21
N ARG A 60 -1.67 -4.96 7.45
CA ARG A 60 -2.98 -4.44 7.04
C ARG A 60 -3.23 -3.03 7.59
N LEU A 61 -3.05 -2.83 8.89
CA LEU A 61 -3.28 -1.53 9.54
C LEU A 61 -2.30 -0.46 9.04
N ALA A 62 -1.02 -0.78 8.92
CA ALA A 62 -0.03 0.15 8.38
C ALA A 62 -0.36 0.61 6.95
N CYS A 63 -0.89 -0.29 6.11
CA CYS A 63 -1.33 0.07 4.77
C CYS A 63 -2.62 0.91 4.76
N VAL A 64 -3.53 0.69 5.70
CA VAL A 64 -4.70 1.58 5.89
C VAL A 64 -4.25 3.00 6.28
N ASP A 65 -3.30 3.12 7.20
CA ASP A 65 -2.73 4.42 7.60
C ASP A 65 -2.05 5.11 6.41
N LEU A 66 -1.32 4.36 5.59
CA LEU A 66 -0.70 4.87 4.36
C LEU A 66 -1.74 5.39 3.36
N MET A 67 -2.87 4.69 3.18
CA MET A 67 -3.96 5.16 2.31
C MET A 67 -4.53 6.49 2.81
N GLN A 68 -4.77 6.62 4.11
CA GLN A 68 -5.27 7.87 4.71
C GLN A 68 -4.27 9.02 4.53
N ALA A 69 -2.97 8.75 4.69
CA ALA A 69 -1.93 9.74 4.44
C ALA A 69 -1.90 10.20 2.97
N CYS A 70 -2.10 9.27 2.03
CA CYS A 70 -2.19 9.60 0.60
C CYS A 70 -3.38 10.54 0.31
N GLU A 71 -4.56 10.27 0.86
CA GLU A 71 -5.74 11.13 0.71
C GLU A 71 -5.51 12.54 1.29
N GLN A 72 -4.87 12.64 2.45
CA GLN A 72 -4.57 13.92 3.09
C GLN A 72 -3.58 14.74 2.26
N MET A 73 -2.52 14.12 1.74
CA MET A 73 -1.54 14.78 0.88
C MET A 73 -2.16 15.28 -0.43
N GLN A 74 -3.09 14.53 -1.01
CA GLN A 74 -3.84 14.99 -2.20
C GLN A 74 -4.69 16.23 -1.90
N LYS A 75 -5.40 16.24 -0.77
CA LYS A 75 -6.19 17.40 -0.34
C LYS A 75 -5.31 18.64 -0.16
N GLN A 76 -4.17 18.49 0.51
CA GLN A 76 -3.21 19.59 0.71
C GLN A 76 -2.65 20.12 -0.62
N LYS A 77 -2.30 19.23 -1.57
CA LYS A 77 -1.88 19.63 -2.93
C LYS A 77 -2.97 20.45 -3.63
N TYR A 78 -4.22 20.01 -3.54
CA TYR A 78 -5.36 20.71 -4.14
C TYR A 78 -5.60 22.09 -3.51
N GLU A 79 -5.59 22.20 -2.18
CA GLU A 79 -5.72 23.47 -1.46
C GLU A 79 -4.60 24.46 -1.83
N THR A 80 -3.36 23.98 -1.90
CA THR A 80 -2.20 24.79 -2.29
C THR A 80 -2.36 25.32 -3.71
N PHE A 81 -2.77 24.45 -4.64
CA PHE A 81 -3.01 24.83 -6.03
C PHE A 81 -4.13 25.86 -6.17
N LEU A 82 -5.25 25.69 -5.47
CA LEU A 82 -6.34 26.66 -5.47
C LEU A 82 -5.88 28.02 -4.93
N ASN A 83 -5.18 28.04 -3.78
CA ASN A 83 -4.68 29.29 -3.21
C ASN A 83 -3.75 30.04 -4.16
N ALA A 84 -2.91 29.31 -4.92
CA ALA A 84 -2.03 29.90 -5.94
C ALA A 84 -2.77 30.46 -7.16
N LEU A 85 -3.99 29.98 -7.47
CA LEU A 85 -4.81 30.53 -8.56
C LEU A 85 -5.56 31.81 -8.16
N PHE A 86 -5.77 32.04 -6.87
CA PHE A 86 -6.50 33.20 -6.34
C PHE A 86 -5.59 34.31 -5.80
N HIS A 87 -4.29 34.28 -6.12
CA HIS A 87 -3.30 35.33 -5.86
C HIS A 87 -2.59 35.69 -7.17
#